data_AF-A0A6I3E2N6-F1
#
_entry.id   AF-A0A6I3E2N6-F1
#
_cell.length_a   1.000
_cell.length_b   1.000
_cell.length_c   1.000
_cell.angle_alpha   90.00
_cell.angle_beta   90.00
_cell.angle_gamma   90.00
#
_symmetry.space_group_name_H-M   'P 1'
#
loop_
_entity.id
_entity.type
_entity.pdbx_description
1 polymer ?
#
loop_
_entity_poly.entity_id
_entity_poly.type
_entity_poly.pdbx_seq_one_letter_code
_entity_poly.pdbx_strand_id
1 'polypeptide(L)'
;MNSSPNSDRSRLARELHDGLAQELAALGYRLDAVIGNPNLDQPSRTELRNLRATTSAMVQQVRNEIFDLRNESDRSIAQSISQMLPQLLSETEIKCEISGEIILLKDKHYDLLRTIRELILNSKQHANCRNIEITLDATQIKYRDDGNFDNKKEREGFGLLGIKERLAKIGATLQQQDSTFVLEFK
;
A
#
# COMPACT_ATOMS: atom_id res chain seq x y z
N MET A 1 4.58 -34.68 -0.74
CA MET A 1 4.24 -33.89 0.45
C MET A 1 4.07 -32.45 0.00
N ASN A 2 2.83 -32.03 -0.22
CA ASN A 2 2.51 -30.69 -0.73
C ASN A 2 2.68 -29.69 0.42
N SER A 3 3.70 -28.83 0.33
CA SER A 3 3.75 -27.59 1.09
C SER A 3 2.56 -26.72 0.64
N SER A 4 1.56 -26.59 1.52
CA SER A 4 0.43 -25.71 1.28
C SER A 4 0.95 -24.29 1.01
N PRO A 5 0.44 -23.55 -0.01
CA PRO A 5 0.90 -22.19 -0.33
C PRO A 5 0.85 -21.20 0.85
N ASN A 6 0.01 -21.51 1.84
CA ASN A 6 -0.13 -20.77 3.09
C ASN A 6 1.12 -20.85 4.00
N SER A 7 1.90 -21.93 3.87
CA SER A 7 3.11 -22.16 4.68
C SER A 7 4.30 -21.31 4.23
N ASP A 8 4.49 -21.13 2.93
CA ASP A 8 5.59 -20.32 2.40
C ASP A 8 5.38 -18.83 2.63
N ARG A 9 4.13 -18.33 2.55
CA ARG A 9 3.82 -16.92 2.89
C ARG A 9 3.92 -16.65 4.38
N SER A 10 3.41 -17.55 5.21
CA SER A 10 3.56 -17.44 6.67
C SER A 10 5.03 -17.50 7.08
N ARG A 11 5.85 -18.31 6.38
CA ARG A 11 7.29 -18.36 6.57
C ARG A 11 7.96 -17.06 6.13
N LEU A 12 7.66 -16.52 4.95
CA LEU A 12 8.20 -15.25 4.47
C LEU A 12 7.82 -14.08 5.39
N ALA A 13 6.57 -14.01 5.85
CA ALA A 13 6.12 -13.00 6.80
C ALA A 13 6.81 -13.12 8.17
N ARG A 14 7.25 -14.33 8.54
CA ARG A 14 8.02 -14.57 9.77
C ARG A 14 9.49 -14.23 9.58
N GLU A 15 10.10 -14.58 8.44
CA GLU A 15 11.48 -14.19 8.07
C GLU A 15 11.63 -12.66 7.94
N LEU A 16 10.66 -11.97 7.32
CA LEU A 16 10.65 -10.50 7.22
C LEU A 16 10.46 -9.83 8.59
N HIS A 17 9.63 -10.40 9.46
CA HIS A 17 9.43 -9.89 10.81
C HIS A 17 10.68 -10.06 11.67
N ASP A 18 11.27 -11.26 11.66
CA ASP A 18 12.36 -11.62 12.55
C ASP A 18 13.71 -11.06 12.06
N GLY A 19 13.87 -10.82 10.75
CA GLY A 19 15.03 -10.13 10.19
C GLY A 19 14.83 -8.61 10.08
N LEU A 20 14.09 -8.19 9.06
CA LEU A 20 14.08 -6.79 8.61
C LEU A 20 13.44 -5.83 9.63
N ALA A 21 12.30 -6.20 10.22
CA ALA A 21 11.62 -5.34 11.20
C ALA A 21 12.44 -5.19 12.49
N GLN A 22 13.11 -6.26 12.94
CA GLN A 22 13.99 -6.21 14.11
C GLN A 22 15.26 -5.40 13.85
N GLU A 23 15.89 -5.55 12.68
CA GLU A 23 17.08 -4.77 12.30
C GLU A 23 16.79 -3.27 12.22
N LEU A 24 15.65 -2.89 11.62
CA LEU A 24 15.23 -1.48 11.56
C LEU A 24 14.90 -0.92 12.96
N ALA A 25 14.28 -1.73 13.83
CA ALA A 25 14.07 -1.33 15.23
C ALA A 25 15.40 -1.14 15.97
N ALA A 26 16.37 -2.04 15.77
CA ALA A 26 17.71 -1.94 16.34
C ALA A 26 18.47 -0.71 15.83
N LEU A 27 18.35 -0.38 14.53
CA LEU A 27 18.87 0.87 13.97
C LEU A 27 18.25 2.09 14.66
N GLY A 28 16.93 2.04 14.88
CA GLY A 28 16.21 3.03 15.66
C GLY A 28 16.80 3.28 17.05
N TYR A 29 17.06 2.21 17.82
CA TYR A 29 17.68 2.34 19.14
C TYR A 29 19.11 2.90 19.09
N ARG A 30 19.89 2.54 18.06
CA ARG A 30 21.23 3.12 17.84
C ARG A 30 21.16 4.61 17.55
N LEU A 31 20.19 5.04 16.73
CA LEU A 31 19.95 6.46 16.48
C LEU A 31 19.57 7.19 17.78
N ASP A 32 18.68 6.62 18.60
CA ASP A 32 18.30 7.21 19.90
C ASP A 32 19.51 7.39 20.83
N ALA A 33 20.42 6.41 20.86
CA ALA A 33 21.64 6.48 21.66
C ALA A 33 22.58 7.62 21.21
N VAL A 34 22.75 7.81 19.89
CA VAL A 34 23.56 8.91 19.34
C VAL A 34 22.87 10.25 19.59
N ILE A 35 21.55 10.33 19.39
CA ILE A 35 20.74 11.53 19.66
C ILE A 35 20.81 11.91 21.15
N GLY A 36 20.93 10.94 22.06
CA GLY A 36 21.05 11.16 23.50
C GLY A 36 22.40 11.71 23.95
N ASN A 37 23.42 11.73 23.09
CA ASN A 37 24.75 12.22 23.46
C ASN A 37 24.71 13.74 23.76
N PRO A 38 25.13 14.19 24.96
CA PRO A 38 25.11 15.62 25.32
C PRO A 38 26.09 16.46 24.50
N ASN A 39 27.14 15.86 23.93
CA ASN A 39 28.16 16.56 23.14
C ASN A 39 27.78 16.73 21.66
N LEU A 40 26.64 16.18 21.23
CA LEU A 40 26.17 16.29 19.86
C LEU A 40 25.59 17.69 19.58
N ASP A 41 26.08 18.34 18.53
CA ASP A 41 25.61 19.65 18.09
C ASP A 41 24.14 19.62 17.63
N GLN A 42 23.48 20.78 17.71
CA GLN A 42 22.04 20.89 17.44
C GLN A 42 21.64 20.58 15.99
N PRO A 43 22.38 21.03 14.95
CA PRO A 43 22.14 20.62 13.57
C PRO A 43 22.19 19.09 13.38
N SER A 44 23.26 18.43 13.82
CA SER A 44 23.40 16.97 13.71
C SER A 44 22.30 16.23 14.46
N ARG A 45 21.91 16.73 15.64
CA ARG A 45 20.80 16.16 16.42
C ARG A 45 19.46 16.26 15.69
N THR A 46 19.22 17.35 14.97
CA THR A 46 17.99 17.55 14.20
C THR A 46 17.94 16.58 13.03
N GLU A 47 19.04 16.44 12.29
CA GLU A 47 19.11 15.51 11.16
C GLU A 47 18.94 14.04 11.60
N LEU A 48 19.57 13.64 12.70
CA LEU A 48 19.40 12.30 13.25
C LEU A 48 17.96 12.03 13.73
N ARG A 49 17.24 13.04 14.23
CA ARG A 49 15.82 12.92 14.55
C ARG A 49 14.96 12.70 13.30
N ASN A 50 15.27 13.38 12.20
CA ASN A 50 14.60 13.16 10.92
C ASN A 50 14.83 11.72 10.43
N LEU A 51 16.08 11.24 10.48
CA LEU A 51 16.41 9.86 10.14
C LEU A 51 15.67 8.86 11.04
N ARG A 52 15.58 9.13 12.35
CA ARG A 52 14.83 8.29 13.29
C ARG A 52 13.34 8.23 12.96
N ALA A 53 12.74 9.35 12.56
CA ALA A 53 11.36 9.39 12.10
C ALA A 53 11.16 8.55 10.83
N THR A 54 12.06 8.69 9.84
CA THR A 54 12.07 7.88 8.62
C THR A 54 12.22 6.38 8.92
N THR A 55 13.15 5.99 9.78
CA THR A 55 13.31 4.58 10.20
C THR A 55 12.04 4.05 10.86
N SER A 56 11.37 4.86 11.68
CA SER A 56 10.13 4.46 12.34
C SER A 56 8.99 4.26 11.35
N ALA A 57 8.89 5.13 10.33
CA ALA A 57 7.94 4.96 9.23
C ALA A 57 8.22 3.68 8.44
N MET A 58 9.50 3.36 8.17
CA MET A 58 9.89 2.11 7.51
C MET A 58 9.53 0.87 8.33
N VAL A 59 9.75 0.87 9.64
CA VAL A 59 9.30 -0.22 10.53
C VAL A 59 7.79 -0.42 10.44
N GLN A 60 7.02 0.68 10.46
CA GLN A 60 5.57 0.59 10.36
C GLN A 60 5.12 0.05 9.00
N GLN A 61 5.77 0.47 7.92
CA GLN A 61 5.51 -0.05 6.58
C GLN A 61 5.77 -1.55 6.51
N VAL A 62 6.93 -2.03 7.00
CA VAL A 62 7.25 -3.46 7.02
C VAL A 62 6.25 -4.25 7.86
N ARG A 63 5.82 -3.72 9.01
CA ARG A 63 4.78 -4.37 9.84
C ARG A 63 3.44 -4.47 9.13
N ASN A 64 3.04 -3.44 8.38
CA ASN A 64 1.81 -3.48 7.59
C ASN A 64 1.93 -4.54 6.48
N GLU A 65 3.05 -4.61 5.77
CA GLU A 65 3.28 -5.63 4.73
C GLU A 65 3.25 -7.06 5.32
N ILE A 66 3.83 -7.27 6.51
CA ILE A 66 3.74 -8.54 7.24
C ILE A 66 2.30 -8.86 7.66
N PHE A 67 1.56 -7.86 8.13
CA PHE A 67 0.15 -8.00 8.50
C PHE A 67 -0.68 -8.40 7.28
N ASP A 68 -0.48 -7.75 6.14
CA ASP A 68 -1.17 -8.06 4.89
C ASP A 68 -0.86 -9.50 4.45
N LEU A 69 0.42 -9.89 4.45
CA LEU A 69 0.86 -11.27 4.14
C LEU A 69 0.26 -12.34 5.07
N ARG A 70 0.01 -12.00 6.34
CA ARG A 70 -0.58 -12.93 7.32
C ARG A 70 -2.11 -13.01 7.25
N ASN A 71 -2.77 -11.98 6.74
CA ASN A 71 -4.24 -11.88 6.73
C ASN A 71 -4.90 -12.24 5.40
N GLU A 72 -4.13 -12.47 4.33
CA GLU A 72 -4.62 -12.92 3.02
C GLU A 72 -5.26 -14.32 3.02
N SER A 73 -5.20 -15.10 4.11
CA SER A 73 -5.64 -16.49 4.06
C SER A 73 -7.16 -16.67 3.97
N ASP A 74 -8.00 -15.75 4.49
CA ASP A 74 -9.45 -16.00 4.67
C ASP A 74 -10.39 -14.82 4.35
N ARG A 75 -9.89 -13.69 3.82
CA ARG A 75 -10.73 -12.51 3.51
C ARG A 75 -10.97 -12.34 2.02
N SER A 76 -12.14 -11.80 1.65
CA SER A 76 -12.40 -11.36 0.27
C SER A 76 -11.59 -10.11 -0.06
N ILE A 77 -11.41 -9.83 -1.37
CA ILE A 77 -10.76 -8.59 -1.83
C ILE A 77 -11.51 -7.36 -1.30
N ALA A 78 -12.85 -7.37 -1.34
CA ALA A 78 -13.68 -6.30 -0.82
C ALA A 78 -13.39 -6.01 0.66
N GLN A 79 -13.37 -7.06 1.50
CA GLN A 79 -13.07 -6.95 2.93
C GLN A 79 -11.66 -6.40 3.19
N SER A 80 -10.69 -6.85 2.40
CA SER A 80 -9.30 -6.41 2.52
C SER A 80 -9.15 -4.92 2.19
N ILE A 81 -9.82 -4.45 1.13
CA ILE A 81 -9.87 -3.01 0.80
C ILE A 81 -10.52 -2.23 1.94
N SER A 82 -11.70 -2.66 2.42
CA SER A 82 -12.42 -1.99 3.51
C SER A 82 -11.58 -1.82 4.76
N GLN A 83 -10.72 -2.78 5.10
CA GLN A 83 -9.85 -2.69 6.27
C GLN A 83 -8.71 -1.68 6.14
N MET A 84 -8.21 -1.43 4.93
CA MET A 84 -7.16 -0.44 4.70
C MET A 84 -7.70 1.00 4.70
N LEU A 85 -8.97 1.20 4.35
CA LEU A 85 -9.57 2.54 4.19
C LEU A 85 -9.39 3.47 5.40
N PRO A 86 -9.65 3.06 6.66
CA PRO A 86 -9.55 3.95 7.81
C PRO A 86 -8.13 4.53 8.00
N GLN A 87 -7.10 3.76 7.67
CA GLN A 87 -5.72 4.20 7.75
C GLN A 87 -5.34 5.09 6.55
N LEU A 88 -5.76 4.72 5.34
CA LEU A 88 -5.39 5.46 4.13
C LEU A 88 -6.07 6.82 4.06
N LEU A 89 -7.36 6.89 4.44
CA LEU A 89 -8.19 8.08 4.39
C LEU A 89 -8.25 8.82 5.73
N SER A 90 -7.39 8.48 6.69
CA SER A 90 -7.29 9.21 7.95
C SER A 90 -7.08 10.70 7.72
N GLU A 91 -7.73 11.53 8.54
CA GLU A 91 -7.66 13.00 8.49
C GLU A 91 -8.25 13.60 7.20
N THR A 92 -9.12 12.88 6.50
CA THR A 92 -9.82 13.38 5.30
C THR A 92 -11.33 13.21 5.43
N GLU A 93 -12.09 13.99 4.66
CA GLU A 93 -13.55 13.83 4.51
C GLU A 93 -13.93 12.93 3.33
N ILE A 94 -12.95 12.25 2.73
CA ILE A 94 -13.17 11.40 1.54
C ILE A 94 -13.99 10.17 1.96
N LYS A 95 -15.10 9.95 1.27
CA LYS A 95 -15.90 8.74 1.38
C LYS A 95 -15.47 7.74 0.32
N CYS A 96 -15.36 6.47 0.70
CA CYS A 96 -15.09 5.40 -0.24
C CYS A 96 -16.18 4.34 -0.15
N GLU A 97 -16.84 4.08 -1.27
CA GLU A 97 -17.86 3.05 -1.40
C GLU A 97 -17.29 1.86 -2.18
N ILE A 98 -17.45 0.66 -1.64
CA ILE A 98 -17.01 -0.59 -2.25
C ILE A 98 -18.25 -1.42 -2.56
N SER A 99 -18.35 -1.90 -3.79
CA SER A 99 -19.49 -2.70 -4.26
C SER A 99 -19.01 -3.91 -5.05
N GLY A 100 -19.79 -4.99 -4.99
CA GLY A 100 -19.51 -6.24 -5.70
C GLY A 100 -18.43 -7.10 -5.03
N GLU A 101 -18.09 -8.20 -5.71
CA GLU A 101 -17.05 -9.14 -5.31
C GLU A 101 -16.32 -9.68 -6.53
N ILE A 102 -15.04 -9.98 -6.35
CA ILE A 102 -14.21 -10.63 -7.36
C ILE A 102 -13.49 -11.82 -6.76
N ILE A 103 -13.49 -12.94 -7.48
CA ILE A 103 -12.78 -14.17 -7.09
C ILE A 103 -11.49 -14.24 -7.89
N LEU A 104 -10.36 -14.03 -7.21
CA LEU A 104 -9.03 -14.16 -7.78
C LEU A 104 -8.22 -15.21 -7.02
N LEU A 105 -7.26 -15.82 -7.73
CA LEU A 105 -6.25 -16.66 -7.11
C LEU A 105 -5.49 -15.87 -6.05
N LYS A 106 -5.18 -16.52 -4.91
CA LYS A 106 -4.59 -15.87 -3.73
C LYS A 106 -3.23 -15.22 -4.02
N ASP A 107 -2.49 -15.68 -5.02
CA ASP A 107 -1.23 -15.10 -5.49
C ASP A 107 -1.37 -13.76 -6.22
N LYS A 108 -2.58 -13.41 -6.66
CA LYS A 108 -2.86 -12.10 -7.25
C LYS A 108 -3.31 -11.05 -6.22
N HIS A 109 -3.66 -11.46 -5.00
CA HIS A 109 -4.26 -10.57 -3.99
C HIS A 109 -3.31 -9.45 -3.59
N TYR A 110 -2.06 -9.79 -3.27
CA TYR A 110 -1.06 -8.83 -2.80
C TYR A 110 -0.83 -7.67 -3.77
N ASP A 111 -0.48 -7.99 -5.02
CA ASP A 111 -0.20 -7.00 -6.06
C ASP A 111 -1.46 -6.17 -6.41
N LEU A 112 -2.65 -6.78 -6.33
CA LEU A 112 -3.91 -6.08 -6.51
C LEU A 112 -4.18 -5.09 -5.36
N LEU A 113 -4.11 -5.53 -4.11
CA LEU A 113 -4.38 -4.69 -2.93
C LEU A 113 -3.39 -3.51 -2.88
N ARG A 114 -2.13 -3.74 -3.23
CA ARG A 114 -1.12 -2.69 -3.36
C ARG A 114 -1.45 -1.72 -4.49
N THR A 115 -2.00 -2.20 -5.59
CA THR A 115 -2.47 -1.35 -6.69
C THR A 115 -3.64 -0.47 -6.27
N ILE A 116 -4.65 -1.04 -5.61
CA ILE A 116 -5.81 -0.29 -5.12
C ILE A 116 -5.40 0.75 -4.07
N ARG A 117 -4.50 0.37 -3.15
CA ARG A 117 -3.92 1.29 -2.16
C ARG A 117 -3.25 2.49 -2.82
N GLU A 118 -2.45 2.27 -3.86
CA GLU A 118 -1.78 3.34 -4.59
C GLU A 118 -2.78 4.27 -5.28
N LEU A 119 -3.85 3.71 -5.87
CA LEU A 119 -4.94 4.51 -6.47
C LEU A 119 -5.62 5.40 -5.42
N ILE A 120 -5.94 4.86 -4.25
CA ILE A 120 -6.53 5.61 -3.13
C ILE A 120 -5.59 6.74 -2.66
N LEU A 121 -4.30 6.45 -2.51
CA LEU A 121 -3.31 7.46 -2.12
C LEU A 121 -3.16 8.55 -3.18
N ASN A 122 -3.19 8.19 -4.46
CA ASN A 122 -3.17 9.15 -5.56
C ASN A 122 -4.41 10.07 -5.52
N SER A 123 -5.61 9.53 -5.31
CA SER A 123 -6.81 10.36 -5.21
C SER A 123 -6.78 11.27 -3.97
N LYS A 124 -6.30 10.75 -2.82
CA LYS A 124 -6.10 11.54 -1.60
C LYS A 124 -5.12 12.70 -1.80
N GLN A 125 -3.98 12.45 -2.47
CA GLN A 125 -2.90 13.44 -2.60
C GLN A 125 -3.10 14.42 -3.75
N HIS A 126 -3.80 14.01 -4.82
CA HIS A 126 -3.75 14.71 -6.10
C HIS A 126 -5.10 15.03 -6.72
N ALA A 127 -6.19 14.32 -6.40
CA ALA A 127 -7.46 14.51 -7.09
C ALA A 127 -8.35 15.60 -6.49
N ASN A 128 -8.10 16.01 -5.24
CA ASN A 128 -9.03 16.88 -4.48
C ASN A 128 -10.48 16.34 -4.51
N CYS A 129 -10.61 15.02 -4.43
CA CYS A 129 -11.89 14.31 -4.47
C CYS A 129 -12.59 14.31 -3.10
N ARG A 130 -13.89 14.03 -3.11
CA ARG A 130 -14.69 13.76 -1.91
C ARG A 130 -15.27 12.34 -1.90
N ASN A 131 -15.39 11.71 -3.05
CA ASN A 131 -15.97 10.39 -3.20
C ASN A 131 -15.07 9.50 -4.08
N ILE A 132 -14.85 8.28 -3.61
CA ILE A 132 -14.18 7.20 -4.34
C ILE A 132 -15.16 6.03 -4.45
N GLU A 133 -15.36 5.52 -5.65
CA GLU A 133 -16.19 4.35 -5.95
C GLU A 133 -15.28 3.21 -6.43
N ILE A 134 -15.36 2.06 -5.76
CA ILE A 134 -14.65 0.84 -6.16
C ILE A 134 -15.69 -0.25 -6.45
N THR A 135 -15.80 -0.65 -7.71
CA THR A 135 -16.70 -1.72 -8.15
C THR A 135 -15.88 -2.94 -8.55
N LEU A 136 -16.15 -4.06 -7.89
CA LEU A 136 -15.53 -5.36 -8.12
C LEU A 136 -16.50 -6.21 -8.93
N ASP A 137 -16.19 -6.44 -10.21
CA ASP A 137 -16.92 -7.35 -11.08
C ASP A 137 -16.15 -8.68 -11.21
N ALA A 138 -16.75 -9.70 -11.83
CA ALA A 138 -16.13 -11.01 -12.01
C ALA A 138 -14.81 -10.99 -12.80
N THR A 139 -14.63 -10.02 -13.71
CA THR A 139 -13.49 -9.95 -14.64
C THR A 139 -12.72 -8.63 -14.60
N GLN A 140 -13.21 -7.64 -13.86
CA GLN A 140 -12.62 -6.30 -13.83
C GLN A 140 -12.86 -5.61 -12.49
N ILE A 141 -12.02 -4.64 -12.19
CA ILE A 141 -12.19 -3.73 -11.06
C ILE A 141 -12.21 -2.32 -11.60
N LYS A 142 -13.27 -1.59 -11.29
CA LYS A 142 -13.40 -0.17 -11.64
C LYS A 142 -13.13 0.65 -10.41
N TYR A 143 -12.18 1.57 -10.53
CA TYR A 143 -11.87 2.59 -9.54
C TYR A 143 -12.21 3.95 -10.12
N ARG A 144 -13.04 4.72 -9.44
CA ARG A 144 -13.45 6.06 -9.88
C ARG A 144 -13.37 7.02 -8.71
N ASP A 145 -12.90 8.23 -8.96
CA ASP A 145 -13.05 9.34 -8.02
C ASP A 145 -13.74 10.53 -8.68
N ASP A 146 -14.35 11.39 -7.87
CA ASP A 146 -15.05 12.61 -8.31
C ASP A 146 -14.13 13.85 -8.33
N GLY A 147 -12.82 13.62 -8.21
CA GLY A 147 -11.83 14.68 -8.20
C GLY A 147 -11.45 15.17 -9.59
N ASN A 148 -10.74 16.29 -9.59
CA ASN A 148 -10.10 16.85 -10.78
C ASN A 148 -8.60 16.64 -10.65
N PHE A 149 -8.06 15.71 -11.44
CA PHE A 149 -6.63 15.64 -11.65
C PHE A 149 -6.24 16.85 -12.50
N ASP A 150 -5.31 17.66 -12.01
CA ASP A 150 -4.80 18.81 -12.75
C ASP A 150 -4.13 18.30 -14.04
N ASN A 151 -4.87 18.36 -15.16
CA ASN A 151 -4.58 17.72 -16.46
C ASN A 151 -3.28 18.24 -17.14
N LYS A 152 -2.46 19.03 -16.44
CA LYS A 152 -1.26 19.70 -16.97
C LYS A 152 0.08 19.06 -16.58
N LYS A 153 0.10 18.04 -15.73
CA LYS A 153 1.30 17.24 -15.52
C LYS A 153 1.01 15.82 -15.97
N GLU A 154 1.71 15.41 -17.02
CA GLU A 154 1.74 14.03 -17.50
C GLU A 154 1.74 13.09 -16.31
N ARG A 155 0.76 12.18 -16.31
CA ARG A 155 0.56 11.14 -15.30
C ARG A 155 1.66 10.06 -15.39
N GLU A 156 2.89 10.44 -15.68
CA GLU A 156 4.09 9.58 -15.68
C GLU A 156 4.88 9.75 -14.38
N GLY A 157 4.17 9.83 -13.25
CA GLY A 157 4.78 9.64 -11.95
C GLY A 157 5.17 8.17 -11.76
N PHE A 158 6.22 7.92 -10.98
CA PHE A 158 6.67 6.57 -10.59
C PHE A 158 5.52 5.66 -10.07
N GLY A 159 4.47 6.23 -9.50
CA GLY A 159 3.29 5.51 -9.01
C GLY A 159 2.51 4.77 -10.09
N LEU A 160 2.22 5.39 -11.25
CA LEU A 160 1.46 4.75 -12.33
C LEU A 160 2.28 3.73 -13.11
N LEU A 161 3.58 3.96 -13.25
CA LEU A 161 4.50 2.95 -13.80
C LEU A 161 4.50 1.70 -12.90
N GLY A 162 4.66 1.89 -11.58
CA GLY A 162 4.60 0.79 -10.62
C GLY A 162 3.25 0.06 -10.59
N ILE A 163 2.13 0.77 -10.80
CA ILE A 163 0.81 0.15 -10.95
C ILE A 163 0.78 -0.74 -12.20
N LYS A 164 1.23 -0.23 -13.37
CA LYS A 164 1.24 -0.99 -14.62
C LYS A 164 2.10 -2.26 -14.50
N GLU A 165 3.29 -2.15 -13.91
CA GLU A 165 4.19 -3.29 -13.69
C GLU A 165 3.57 -4.35 -12.78
N ARG A 166 2.89 -3.96 -11.69
CA ARG A 166 2.20 -4.90 -10.79
C ARG A 166 1.01 -5.57 -11.47
N LEU A 167 0.20 -4.81 -12.21
CA LEU A 167 -0.93 -5.37 -12.94
C LEU A 167 -0.47 -6.39 -13.99
N ALA A 168 0.62 -6.10 -14.70
CA ALA A 168 1.21 -7.03 -15.66
C ALA A 168 1.60 -8.38 -15.01
N LYS A 169 2.14 -8.37 -13.78
CA LYS A 169 2.49 -9.60 -13.04
C LYS A 169 1.30 -10.50 -12.73
N ILE A 170 0.13 -9.91 -12.49
CA ILE A 170 -1.09 -10.65 -12.17
C ILE A 170 -1.97 -10.94 -13.41
N GLY A 171 -1.48 -10.63 -14.61
CA GLY A 171 -2.21 -10.82 -15.86
C GLY A 171 -3.34 -9.82 -16.06
N ALA A 172 -3.23 -8.63 -15.47
CA ALA A 172 -4.20 -7.55 -15.59
C ALA A 172 -3.63 -6.36 -16.39
N THR A 173 -4.51 -5.54 -16.94
CA THR A 173 -4.16 -4.30 -17.65
C THR A 173 -4.89 -3.11 -17.05
N LEU A 174 -4.22 -1.96 -17.05
CA LEU A 174 -4.81 -0.69 -16.65
C LEU A 174 -5.31 0.06 -17.88
N GLN A 175 -6.60 0.37 -17.91
CA GLN A 175 -7.18 1.35 -18.80
C GLN A 175 -7.58 2.58 -17.98
N GLN A 176 -7.42 3.77 -18.54
CA GLN A 176 -7.81 5.01 -17.88
C GLN A 176 -8.70 5.81 -18.83
N GLN A 177 -9.87 6.20 -18.33
CA GLN A 177 -10.80 7.09 -19.02
C GLN A 177 -11.25 8.16 -18.03
N ASP A 178 -10.86 9.41 -18.28
CA ASP A 178 -11.14 10.56 -17.41
C ASP A 178 -10.65 10.35 -15.96
N SER A 179 -11.59 10.35 -15.00
CA SER A 179 -11.37 10.05 -13.57
C SER A 179 -11.66 8.58 -13.20
N THR A 180 -11.77 7.71 -14.20
CA THR A 180 -12.01 6.27 -14.03
C THR A 180 -10.79 5.46 -14.45
N PHE A 181 -10.33 4.59 -13.57
CA PHE A 181 -9.33 3.56 -13.82
C PHE A 181 -10.04 2.19 -13.87
N VAL A 182 -9.85 1.46 -14.95
CA VAL A 182 -10.39 0.11 -15.13
C VAL A 182 -9.24 -0.88 -15.15
N LEU A 183 -9.25 -1.82 -14.21
CA LEU A 183 -8.31 -2.91 -14.10
C LEU A 183 -8.99 -4.15 -14.68
N GLU A 184 -8.57 -4.59 -15.86
CA GLU A 184 -9.14 -5.77 -16.52
C GLU A 184 -8.22 -6.97 -16.35
N PHE A 185 -8.77 -8.11 -15.92
CA PHE A 185 -8.04 -9.37 -15.84
C PHE A 185 -8.23 -10.15 -17.15
N LYS A 186 -7.13 -10.64 -17.73
CA LYS A 186 -7.16 -11.55 -18.89
C LYS A 186 -7.51 -12.97 -18.51
#